data_AF-A0A9X6ACR2-F1
#
_entry.id   AF-A0A9X6ACR2-F1
#
_cell.length_a   1.000
_cell.length_b   1.000
_cell.length_c   1.000
_cell.angle_alpha   90.00
_cell.angle_beta   90.00
_cell.angle_gamma   90.00
#
_symmetry.space_group_name_H-M   'P 1'
#
loop_
_entity.id
_entity.type
_entity.pdbx_description
1 polymer ?
#
loop_
_entity_poly.entity_id
_entity_poly.type
_entity_poly.pdbx_seq_one_letter_code
_entity_poly.pdbx_strand_id
1 'polypeptide(L)'
;PKATMISVLGVGVFYVFVSWMAIIGNGESEAVTAASSSNPLALFFNPTERYVGHWAVDVMQWLMITGSLACGMAFHNCAARYMYALGREGVLPSLQRTIGRTHPQHGSPHIAGLVQTVVSAVLIAAFWLAGKDPYTGTYVLLAILGTMAILVVQAVCSFAVLAYFRKNHPESRHW
;
A
#
# COMPACT_ATOMS: atom_id res chain seq x y z
N PRO A 1 14.08 2.35 -16.60
CA PRO A 1 14.00 0.91 -16.24
C PRO A 1 14.98 0.48 -15.13
N LYS A 2 16.25 0.90 -15.13
CA LYS A 2 17.26 0.46 -14.14
C LYS A 2 16.87 0.78 -12.69
N ALA A 3 16.37 1.99 -12.43
CA ALA A 3 15.93 2.41 -11.10
C ALA A 3 14.83 1.50 -10.54
N THR A 4 13.77 1.22 -11.33
CA THR A 4 12.67 0.33 -10.92
C THR A 4 13.15 -1.09 -10.62
N MET A 5 14.03 -1.65 -11.46
CA MET A 5 14.57 -3.00 -11.25
C MET A 5 15.43 -3.09 -9.98
N ILE A 6 16.28 -2.08 -9.74
CA ILE A 6 17.09 -2.01 -8.52
C ILE A 6 16.19 -1.90 -7.29
N SER A 7 15.15 -1.05 -7.32
CA SER A 7 14.20 -0.92 -6.22
C SER A 7 13.49 -2.24 -5.91
N VAL A 8 12.97 -2.94 -6.92
CA VAL A 8 12.24 -4.20 -6.73
C VAL A 8 13.16 -5.29 -6.16
N LEU A 9 14.35 -5.45 -6.72
CA LEU A 9 15.32 -6.45 -6.24
C LEU A 9 15.82 -6.10 -4.84
N GLY A 10 16.12 -4.83 -4.57
CA GLY A 10 16.57 -4.37 -3.26
C GLY A 10 15.52 -4.63 -2.17
N VAL A 11 14.26 -4.25 -2.42
CA VAL A 11 13.15 -4.51 -1.49
C VAL A 11 12.92 -6.01 -1.31
N GLY A 12 12.98 -6.80 -2.39
CA GLY A 12 12.82 -8.26 -2.32
C GLY A 12 13.89 -8.93 -1.46
N VAL A 13 15.18 -8.63 -1.70
CA VAL A 13 16.29 -9.16 -0.90
C VAL A 13 16.16 -8.74 0.56
N PHE A 14 15.82 -7.48 0.81
CA PHE A 14 15.62 -6.98 2.17
C PHE A 14 14.47 -7.71 2.89
N TYR A 15 13.34 -7.95 2.21
CA TYR A 15 12.23 -8.72 2.76
C TYR A 15 12.62 -10.16 3.11
N VAL A 16 13.36 -10.83 2.23
CA VAL A 16 13.85 -12.20 2.48
C VAL A 16 14.78 -12.20 3.70
N PHE A 17 15.72 -11.26 3.76
CA PHE A 17 16.66 -11.16 4.84
C PHE A 17 15.97 -10.92 6.20
N VAL A 18 15.06 -9.93 6.29
CA VAL A 18 14.35 -9.62 7.54
C VAL A 18 13.44 -10.78 7.96
N SER A 19 12.74 -11.40 7.02
CA SER A 19 11.89 -12.57 7.31
C SER A 19 12.73 -13.74 7.85
N TRP A 20 13.89 -13.99 7.26
CA TRP A 20 14.79 -15.04 7.68
C TRP A 20 15.34 -14.79 9.09
N MET A 21 15.74 -13.56 9.39
CA MET A 21 16.20 -13.15 10.73
C MET A 21 15.10 -13.28 11.77
N ALA A 22 13.86 -12.93 11.44
CA ALA A 22 12.72 -13.09 12.36
C ALA A 22 12.48 -14.57 12.69
N ILE A 23 12.56 -15.47 11.71
CA ILE A 23 12.37 -16.91 11.93
C ILE A 23 13.51 -17.48 12.79
N ILE A 24 14.77 -17.22 12.44
CA ILE A 24 15.93 -17.73 13.20
C ILE A 24 15.98 -17.11 14.61
N GLY A 25 15.68 -15.82 14.74
CA GLY A 25 15.77 -15.10 16.00
C GLY A 25 14.81 -15.63 17.06
N ASN A 26 13.61 -16.07 16.67
CA ASN A 26 12.65 -16.72 17.57
C ASN A 26 12.87 -18.24 17.68
N GLY A 27 13.34 -18.89 16.61
CA GLY A 27 13.27 -20.33 16.42
C GLY A 27 12.00 -20.73 15.65
N GLU A 28 12.08 -21.77 14.81
CA GLU A 28 11.04 -22.12 13.82
C GLU A 28 9.64 -22.31 14.44
N SER A 29 9.54 -23.10 15.51
CA SER A 29 8.26 -23.36 16.20
C SER A 29 7.69 -22.10 16.88
N GLU A 30 8.54 -21.31 17.53
CA GLU A 30 8.12 -20.10 18.23
C GLU A 30 7.75 -18.97 17.25
N ALA A 31 8.41 -18.90 16.09
CA ALA A 31 8.09 -17.94 15.05
C ALA A 31 6.65 -18.12 14.53
N VAL A 32 6.22 -19.37 14.29
CA VAL A 32 4.86 -19.68 13.84
C VAL A 32 3.83 -19.32 14.92
N THR A 33 4.13 -19.65 16.18
CA THR A 33 3.27 -19.33 17.33
C THR A 33 3.13 -17.82 17.52
N ALA A 34 4.25 -17.07 17.49
CA ALA A 34 4.25 -15.62 17.63
C ALA A 34 3.49 -14.94 16.48
N ALA A 35 3.69 -15.39 15.25
CA ALA A 35 2.99 -14.86 14.07
C ALA A 35 1.48 -15.11 14.09
N SER A 36 1.05 -16.21 14.71
CA SER A 36 -0.37 -16.60 14.83
C SER A 36 -1.03 -16.08 16.11
N SER A 37 -0.29 -15.38 16.96
CA SER A 37 -0.79 -14.84 18.22
C SER A 37 -1.67 -13.61 18.01
N SER A 38 -2.29 -13.13 19.09
CA SER A 38 -3.01 -11.85 19.11
C SER A 38 -2.11 -10.63 18.89
N ASN A 39 -0.78 -10.79 19.02
CA ASN A 39 0.20 -9.76 18.71
C ASN A 39 1.28 -10.29 17.74
N PRO A 40 0.99 -10.32 16.43
CA PRO A 40 1.96 -10.79 15.43
C PRO A 40 3.27 -10.00 15.41
N LEU A 41 3.29 -8.77 15.94
CA LEU A 41 4.50 -7.96 16.04
C LEU A 41 5.49 -8.49 17.08
N ALA A 42 5.04 -9.35 18.00
CA ALA A 42 5.90 -10.07 18.92
C ALA A 42 6.97 -10.90 18.18
N LEU A 43 6.68 -11.33 16.94
CA LEU A 43 7.64 -11.98 16.05
C LEU A 43 8.93 -11.15 15.85
N PHE A 44 8.81 -9.82 15.90
CA PHE A 44 9.95 -8.91 15.74
C PHE A 44 10.41 -8.30 17.06
N PHE A 45 9.49 -8.01 17.99
CA PHE A 45 9.83 -7.42 19.28
C PHE A 45 10.59 -8.39 20.20
N ASN A 46 10.19 -9.66 20.26
CA ASN A 46 10.83 -10.63 21.18
C ASN A 46 12.32 -10.85 20.86
N PRO A 47 12.72 -11.08 19.59
CA PRO A 47 14.15 -11.15 19.25
C PRO A 47 14.88 -9.84 19.52
N THR A 48 14.26 -8.70 19.20
CA THR A 48 14.88 -7.39 19.42
C THR A 48 15.17 -7.14 20.90
N GLU A 49 14.21 -7.44 21.76
CA GLU A 49 14.38 -7.40 23.22
C GLU A 49 15.51 -8.34 23.67
N ARG A 50 15.49 -9.59 23.20
CA ARG A 50 16.44 -10.64 23.62
C ARG A 50 17.88 -10.35 23.20
N TYR A 51 18.10 -9.83 21.99
CA TYR A 51 19.45 -9.68 21.42
C TYR A 51 20.02 -8.27 21.49
N VAL A 52 19.17 -7.24 21.64
CA VAL A 52 19.58 -5.82 21.62
C VAL A 52 19.18 -5.08 22.89
N GLY A 53 18.02 -5.45 23.47
CA GLY A 53 17.49 -4.88 24.70
C GLY A 53 16.32 -3.92 24.47
N HIS A 54 15.64 -3.57 25.58
CA HIS A 54 14.37 -2.85 25.58
C HIS A 54 14.33 -1.53 24.80
N TRP A 55 15.40 -0.73 24.91
CA TRP A 55 15.49 0.56 24.23
C TRP A 55 15.31 0.43 22.70
N ALA A 56 15.74 -0.68 22.11
CA ALA A 56 15.62 -0.92 20.68
C ALA A 56 14.18 -1.27 20.28
N VAL A 57 13.43 -1.93 21.17
CA VAL A 57 12.01 -2.18 20.98
C VAL A 57 11.23 -0.87 20.94
N ASP A 58 11.51 0.05 21.86
CA ASP A 58 10.87 1.37 21.89
C ASP A 58 11.13 2.16 20.60
N VAL A 59 12.39 2.21 20.16
CA VAL A 59 12.76 2.86 18.89
C VAL A 59 12.04 2.21 17.72
N MET A 60 11.98 0.88 17.68
CA MET A 60 11.28 0.15 16.63
C MET A 60 9.78 0.47 16.61
N GLN A 61 9.12 0.55 17.77
CA GLN A 61 7.72 0.97 17.86
C GLN A 61 7.51 2.38 17.30
N TRP A 62 8.37 3.34 17.64
CA TRP A 62 8.30 4.69 17.08
C TRP A 62 8.48 4.72 15.55
N LEU A 63 9.44 3.96 15.04
CA LEU A 63 9.68 3.84 13.60
C LEU A 63 8.50 3.18 12.87
N MET A 64 7.86 2.20 13.50
CA MET A 64 6.67 1.54 12.95
C MET A 64 5.47 2.49 12.89
N ILE A 65 5.21 3.26 13.95
CA ILE A 65 4.11 4.23 13.99
C ILE A 65 4.32 5.31 12.91
N THR A 66 5.50 5.91 12.88
CA THR A 66 5.83 6.97 11.91
C THR A 66 5.84 6.44 10.47
N GLY A 67 6.40 5.24 10.24
CA GLY A 67 6.40 4.58 8.94
C GLY A 67 4.98 4.25 8.45
N SER A 68 4.11 3.79 9.34
CA SER A 68 2.70 3.50 9.02
C SER A 68 1.95 4.77 8.61
N LEU A 69 2.16 5.87 9.34
CA LEU A 69 1.60 7.17 8.99
C LEU A 69 2.12 7.68 7.64
N ALA A 70 3.44 7.59 7.41
CA ALA A 70 4.05 7.98 6.15
C ALA A 70 3.50 7.17 4.96
N CYS A 71 3.33 5.86 5.13
CA CYS A 71 2.72 4.97 4.14
C CYS A 71 1.26 5.36 3.85
N GLY A 72 0.45 5.58 4.90
CA GLY A 72 -0.93 6.05 4.76
C GLY A 72 -1.03 7.36 3.99
N MET A 73 -0.16 8.33 4.29
CA MET A 73 -0.08 9.61 3.57
C MET A 73 0.33 9.43 2.11
N ALA A 74 1.27 8.52 1.81
CA ALA A 74 1.67 8.23 0.44
C ALA A 74 0.51 7.66 -0.38
N PHE A 75 -0.25 6.71 0.17
CA PHE A 75 -1.42 6.15 -0.49
C PHE A 75 -2.54 7.18 -0.68
N HIS A 76 -2.81 8.00 0.34
CA HIS A 76 -3.80 9.06 0.25
C HIS A 76 -3.48 10.05 -0.88
N ASN A 77 -2.22 10.49 -0.97
CA ASN A 77 -1.75 11.38 -2.03
C ASN A 77 -1.81 10.72 -3.42
N CYS A 78 -1.43 9.45 -3.51
CA CYS A 78 -1.47 8.69 -4.75
C CYS A 78 -2.91 8.56 -5.28
N ALA A 79 -3.84 8.14 -4.44
CA ALA A 79 -5.26 8.00 -4.78
C ALA A 79 -5.88 9.34 -5.21
N ALA A 80 -5.60 10.43 -4.48
CA ALA A 80 -6.08 11.76 -4.85
C ALA A 80 -5.56 12.21 -6.23
N ARG A 81 -4.29 11.94 -6.56
CA ARG A 81 -3.71 12.28 -7.87
C ARG A 81 -4.30 11.44 -9.00
N TYR A 82 -4.56 10.15 -8.78
CA TYR A 82 -5.23 9.30 -9.76
C TYR A 82 -6.67 9.74 -10.00
N MET A 83 -7.44 10.02 -8.94
CA MET A 83 -8.81 10.54 -9.08
C MET A 83 -8.84 11.89 -9.80
N TYR A 84 -7.91 12.79 -9.47
CA TYR A 84 -7.75 14.07 -10.17
C TYR A 84 -7.46 13.87 -11.67
N ALA A 85 -6.54 12.96 -12.03
CA ALA A 85 -6.21 12.67 -13.42
C ALA A 85 -7.44 12.15 -14.19
N LEU A 86 -8.17 11.18 -13.61
CA LEU A 86 -9.40 10.64 -14.19
C LEU A 86 -10.50 11.71 -14.35
N GLY A 87 -10.65 12.58 -13.35
CA GLY A 87 -11.58 13.71 -13.42
C GLY A 87 -11.21 14.68 -14.53
N ARG A 88 -9.92 15.05 -14.65
CA ARG A 88 -9.41 15.96 -15.67
C ARG A 88 -9.60 15.41 -17.10
N GLU A 89 -9.41 14.11 -17.29
CA GLU A 89 -9.60 13.43 -18.58
C GLU A 89 -11.08 13.25 -18.97
N GLY A 90 -12.02 13.59 -18.08
CA GLY A 90 -13.44 13.63 -18.41
C GLY A 90 -14.10 12.26 -18.50
N VAL A 91 -13.54 11.23 -17.84
CA VAL A 91 -14.15 9.88 -17.77
C VAL A 91 -15.61 9.94 -17.34
N LEU A 92 -15.93 10.88 -16.44
CA LEU A 92 -17.29 11.29 -16.11
C LEU A 92 -17.40 12.81 -16.33
N PRO A 93 -18.16 13.28 -17.33
CA PRO A 93 -18.27 14.72 -17.65
C PRO A 93 -18.73 15.58 -16.47
N SER A 94 -19.55 15.01 -15.58
CA SER A 94 -20.04 15.67 -14.36
C SER A 94 -18.94 15.93 -13.33
N LEU A 95 -17.88 15.10 -13.29
CA LEU A 95 -16.79 15.18 -12.31
C LEU A 95 -15.60 16.01 -12.79
N GLN A 96 -15.59 16.38 -14.07
CA GLN A 96 -14.49 17.13 -14.68
C GLN A 96 -14.32 18.54 -14.07
N ARG A 97 -15.42 19.20 -13.73
CA ARG A 97 -15.42 20.54 -13.11
C ARG A 97 -15.15 20.52 -11.61
N THR A 98 -15.21 19.35 -10.97
CA THR A 98 -15.04 19.19 -9.51
C THR A 98 -13.74 18.45 -9.20
N ILE A 99 -13.72 17.12 -9.29
CA ILE A 99 -12.58 16.26 -8.94
C ILE A 99 -11.36 16.58 -9.84
N GLY A 100 -11.60 16.97 -11.09
CA GLY A 100 -10.56 17.43 -12.02
C GLY A 100 -9.98 18.82 -11.75
N ARG A 101 -10.37 19.50 -10.66
CA ARG A 101 -9.92 20.87 -10.33
C ARG A 101 -8.81 20.87 -9.28
N THR A 102 -7.83 21.75 -9.46
CA THR A 102 -6.77 22.02 -8.47
C THR A 102 -7.08 23.26 -7.64
N HIS A 103 -6.42 23.37 -6.48
CA HIS A 103 -6.51 24.54 -5.61
C HIS A 103 -5.93 25.77 -6.33
N PRO A 104 -6.61 26.92 -6.35
CA PRO A 104 -6.18 28.08 -7.13
C PRO A 104 -4.78 28.60 -6.77
N GLN A 105 -4.42 28.57 -5.48
CA GLN A 105 -3.13 29.06 -4.99
C GLN A 105 -2.03 27.99 -4.90
N HIS A 106 -2.33 26.79 -4.38
CA HIS A 106 -1.35 25.75 -4.11
C HIS A 106 -1.22 24.69 -5.23
N GLY A 107 -2.11 24.70 -6.22
CA GLY A 107 -2.11 23.71 -7.31
C GLY A 107 -2.45 22.28 -6.89
N SER A 108 -2.84 22.04 -5.63
CA SER A 108 -3.12 20.71 -5.09
C SER A 108 -4.53 20.21 -5.47
N PRO A 109 -4.72 18.90 -5.68
CA PRO A 109 -6.03 18.32 -5.99
C PRO A 109 -6.91 18.19 -4.72
N HIS A 110 -7.23 19.32 -4.08
CA HIS A 110 -7.91 19.37 -2.78
C HIS A 110 -9.28 18.69 -2.75
N ILE A 111 -10.08 18.79 -3.83
CA ILE A 111 -11.39 18.11 -3.92
C ILE A 111 -11.19 16.60 -3.98
N ALA A 112 -10.27 16.11 -4.80
CA ALA A 112 -9.96 14.68 -4.88
C ALA A 112 -9.42 14.14 -3.55
N GLY A 113 -8.59 14.93 -2.84
CA GLY A 113 -8.14 14.60 -1.49
C GLY A 113 -9.29 14.50 -0.49
N LEU A 114 -10.21 15.46 -0.49
CA LEU A 114 -11.39 15.44 0.37
C LEU A 114 -12.29 14.23 0.07
N VAL A 115 -12.50 13.90 -1.21
CA VAL A 115 -13.23 12.69 -1.60
C VAL A 115 -12.54 11.44 -1.06
N GLN A 116 -11.21 11.34 -1.17
CA GLN A 116 -10.47 10.20 -0.61
C GLN A 116 -10.63 10.09 0.91
N THR A 117 -10.61 11.22 1.62
CA THR A 117 -10.84 11.26 3.07
C THR A 117 -12.24 10.78 3.43
N VAL A 118 -13.26 11.27 2.70
CA VAL A 118 -14.65 10.85 2.92
C VAL A 118 -14.83 9.36 2.66
N VAL A 119 -14.27 8.83 1.56
CA VAL A 119 -14.30 7.39 1.27
C VAL A 119 -13.65 6.59 2.41
N SER A 120 -12.48 7.02 2.87
CA SER A 120 -11.78 6.35 3.99
C SER A 120 -12.60 6.39 5.27
N ALA A 121 -13.19 7.54 5.61
CA ALA A 121 -14.02 7.71 6.80
C ALA A 121 -15.30 6.86 6.75
N VAL A 122 -15.95 6.79 5.58
CA VAL A 122 -17.15 5.97 5.36
C VAL A 122 -16.82 4.48 5.52
N LEU A 123 -15.69 4.02 4.99
CA LEU A 123 -15.26 2.63 5.16
C LEU A 123 -15.02 2.29 6.63
N ILE A 124 -14.29 3.14 7.36
CA ILE A 124 -14.04 2.95 8.80
C ILE A 124 -15.37 2.94 9.58
N ALA A 125 -16.26 3.91 9.31
CA ALA A 125 -17.56 3.99 9.95
C ALA A 125 -18.44 2.78 9.65
N ALA A 126 -18.41 2.25 8.42
CA ALA A 126 -19.17 1.06 8.05
C ALA A 126 -18.72 -0.19 8.82
N PHE A 127 -17.41 -0.40 9.01
CA PHE A 127 -16.91 -1.49 9.83
C PHE A 127 -17.29 -1.34 11.31
N TRP A 128 -17.19 -0.12 11.83
CA TRP A 128 -17.59 0.19 13.20
C TRP A 128 -19.08 -0.07 13.44
N LEU A 129 -19.96 0.41 12.55
CA LEU A 129 -21.41 0.19 12.62
C LEU A 129 -21.79 -1.29 12.46
N ALA A 130 -20.99 -2.07 11.73
CA ALA A 130 -21.16 -3.52 11.61
C ALA A 130 -20.67 -4.32 12.83
N GLY A 131 -20.24 -3.63 13.91
CA GLY A 131 -19.74 -4.26 15.13
C GLY A 131 -18.39 -4.97 14.96
N LYS A 132 -17.66 -4.68 13.88
CA LYS A 132 -16.32 -5.22 13.63
C LYS A 132 -15.27 -4.24 14.14
N ASP A 133 -14.15 -4.79 14.59
CA ASP A 133 -12.98 -3.98 14.94
C ASP A 133 -12.49 -3.20 13.70
N PRO A 134 -12.53 -1.85 13.72
CA PRO A 134 -12.20 -1.04 12.54
C PRO A 134 -10.73 -1.14 12.13
N TYR A 135 -9.84 -1.63 13.00
CA TYR A 135 -8.43 -1.79 12.66
C TYR A 135 -8.19 -3.12 11.95
N THR A 136 -8.41 -4.24 12.62
CA THR A 136 -8.18 -5.59 12.11
C THR A 136 -9.10 -5.94 10.95
N GLY A 137 -10.38 -5.57 11.03
CA GLY A 137 -11.37 -5.85 9.98
C GLY A 137 -11.04 -5.11 8.68
N THR A 138 -10.72 -3.82 8.79
CA THR A 138 -10.29 -2.98 7.66
C THR A 138 -8.95 -3.47 7.13
N TYR A 139 -7.95 -3.67 7.98
CA TYR A 139 -6.59 -4.04 7.59
C TYR A 139 -6.58 -5.36 6.81
N VAL A 140 -7.14 -6.44 7.36
CA VAL A 140 -7.09 -7.76 6.70
C VAL A 140 -7.89 -7.74 5.39
N LEU A 141 -9.14 -7.28 5.44
CA LEU A 141 -10.02 -7.33 4.28
C LEU A 141 -9.55 -6.40 3.15
N LEU A 142 -9.28 -5.12 3.47
CA LEU A 142 -8.89 -4.13 2.47
C LEU A 142 -7.44 -4.31 2.00
N ALA A 143 -6.52 -4.85 2.80
CA ALA A 143 -5.19 -5.18 2.30
C ALA A 143 -5.26 -6.31 1.26
N ILE A 144 -6.03 -7.37 1.51
CA ILE A 144 -6.20 -8.47 0.56
C ILE A 144 -6.90 -7.99 -0.71
N LEU A 145 -8.04 -7.31 -0.57
CA LEU A 145 -8.80 -6.78 -1.70
C LEU A 145 -8.00 -5.74 -2.50
N GLY A 146 -7.31 -4.83 -1.81
CA GLY A 146 -6.48 -3.81 -2.43
C GLY A 146 -5.30 -4.40 -3.21
N THR A 147 -4.61 -5.38 -2.62
CA THR A 147 -3.53 -6.10 -3.32
C THR A 147 -4.06 -6.82 -4.55
N MET A 148 -5.19 -7.52 -4.43
CA MET A 148 -5.83 -8.20 -5.55
C MET A 148 -6.21 -7.22 -6.67
N ALA A 149 -6.84 -6.08 -6.32
CA ALA A 149 -7.22 -5.06 -7.29
C ALA A 149 -6.01 -4.49 -8.05
N ILE A 150 -4.90 -4.22 -7.34
CA ILE A 150 -3.66 -3.75 -7.98
C ILE A 150 -3.09 -4.81 -8.92
N LEU A 151 -3.06 -6.08 -8.52
CA LEU A 151 -2.58 -7.18 -9.38
C LEU A 151 -3.44 -7.30 -10.65
N VAL A 152 -4.76 -7.17 -10.54
CA VAL A 152 -5.66 -7.17 -11.70
C VAL A 152 -5.35 -6.00 -12.64
N VAL A 153 -5.20 -4.78 -12.10
CA VAL A 153 -4.85 -3.60 -12.92
C VAL A 153 -3.48 -3.78 -13.59
N GLN A 154 -2.49 -4.32 -12.89
CA GLN A 154 -1.16 -4.61 -13.45
C GLN A 154 -1.22 -5.67 -14.56
N ALA A 155 -2.03 -6.71 -14.39
CA ALA A 155 -2.24 -7.74 -15.40
C ALA A 155 -2.92 -7.15 -16.65
N VAL A 156 -4.00 -6.39 -16.47
CA VAL A 156 -4.70 -5.69 -17.57
C VAL A 156 -3.75 -4.75 -18.31
N CYS A 157 -2.95 -3.96 -17.59
CA CYS A 157 -1.95 -3.08 -18.18
C CYS A 157 -0.92 -3.86 -19.01
N SER A 158 -0.40 -4.98 -18.49
CA SER A 158 0.55 -5.84 -19.19
C SER A 158 -0.03 -6.40 -20.49
N PHE A 159 -1.28 -6.89 -20.45
CA PHE A 159 -1.97 -7.36 -21.66
C PHE A 159 -2.30 -6.23 -22.65
N ALA A 160 -2.68 -5.05 -22.14
CA ALA A 160 -2.97 -3.88 -22.96
C ALA A 160 -1.74 -3.41 -23.74
N VAL A 161 -0.56 -3.41 -23.11
CA VAL A 161 0.72 -3.10 -23.78
C VAL A 161 0.97 -4.09 -24.93
N LEU A 162 0.82 -5.39 -24.69
CA LEU A 162 0.98 -6.41 -25.75
C LEU A 162 0.00 -6.19 -26.91
N ALA A 163 -1.28 -5.94 -26.60
CA ALA A 163 -2.32 -5.69 -27.61
C ALA A 163 -2.03 -4.41 -28.42
N TYR A 164 -1.58 -3.34 -27.75
CA TYR A 164 -1.24 -2.07 -28.37
C TYR A 164 -0.08 -2.20 -29.36
N PHE A 165 1.04 -2.82 -28.94
CA PHE A 165 2.20 -3.01 -29.82
C PHE A 165 1.90 -4.01 -30.95
N ARG A 166 1.08 -5.04 -30.70
CA ARG A 166 0.61 -5.94 -31.77
C ARG A 166 -0.19 -5.20 -32.83
N LYS A 167 -1.06 -4.27 -32.45
CA LYS A 167 -1.96 -3.57 -33.37
C LYS A 167 -1.30 -2.38 -34.07
N ASN A 168 -0.51 -1.59 -33.35
CA ASN A 168 -0.07 -0.26 -33.81
C ASN A 168 1.41 -0.18 -34.19
N HIS A 169 2.24 -1.13 -33.73
CA HIS A 169 3.70 -1.12 -34.00
C HIS A 169 4.25 -2.52 -34.31
N PRO A 170 3.75 -3.21 -35.35
CA PRO A 170 4.18 -4.55 -35.70
C PRO A 170 5.70 -4.68 -36.00
N GLU A 171 6.35 -3.59 -36.41
CA GLU A 171 7.79 -3.49 -36.67
C GLU A 171 8.67 -3.62 -35.41
N SER A 172 8.11 -3.37 -34.23
CA SER A 172 8.83 -3.41 -32.94
C SER A 172 8.71 -4.75 -32.21
N ARG A 173 8.18 -5.78 -32.87
CA ARG A 173 8.02 -7.14 -32.32
C ARG A 173 9.38 -7.86 -32.29
N HIS A 174 10.15 -7.64 -31.23
CA HIS A 174 11.39 -8.38 -30.94
C HIS A 174 11.19 -9.48 -29.88
N TRP A 175 9.96 -9.97 -29.75
CA TRP A 175 9.53 -11.05 -28.86
C TRP A 175 8.81 -12.14 -29.64
#